data_AF-A0A8S3I1X8-F1
#
_entry.id   AF-A0A8S3I1X8-F1
#
_cell.length_a   1.000
_cell.length_b   1.000
_cell.length_c   1.000
_cell.angle_alpha   90.00
_cell.angle_beta   90.00
_cell.angle_gamma   90.00
#
_symmetry.space_group_name_H-M   'P 1'
#
loop_
_entity.id
_entity.type
_entity.pdbx_description
1 polymer ?
#
loop_
_entity_poly.entity_id
_entity_poly.type
_entity_poly.pdbx_seq_one_letter_code
_entity_poly.pdbx_strand_id
1 'polypeptide(L)'
;MYFSSWIWSLLIPAVFCSHCSDFNIQGITAHRWEVIRDIFCDNFIQERDVGASVAIYHQGELVVDLWGGWFDQSRNKFYDNDTLQLVFSTTKGLAAAAVALYVQQGLLDYSALVTKYWPEFGQNGKENTTVADILSHRAGLPDDVSPMEQYLNWTAMIHTL
;
A
#
# COMPACT_ATOMS: atom_id res chain seq x y z
N MET A 1 22.46 34.81 -20.10
CA MET A 1 21.00 35.04 -20.16
C MET A 1 20.31 33.67 -20.15
N TYR A 2 20.16 33.07 -18.98
CA TYR A 2 19.25 31.93 -18.73
C TYR A 2 18.88 31.99 -17.24
N PHE A 3 17.60 32.28 -16.99
CA PHE A 3 17.04 32.50 -15.66
C PHE A 3 16.64 31.15 -15.02
N SER A 4 16.88 31.07 -13.71
CA SER A 4 16.55 29.98 -12.79
C SER A 4 15.05 29.73 -12.67
N SER A 5 14.61 28.48 -12.83
CA SER A 5 13.22 28.03 -12.72
C SER A 5 12.80 27.49 -11.34
N TRP A 6 13.53 27.82 -10.26
CA TRP A 6 13.34 27.18 -8.94
C TRP A 6 12.73 28.07 -7.84
N ILE A 7 12.09 29.20 -8.18
CA ILE A 7 11.60 30.16 -7.16
C ILE A 7 10.05 30.25 -7.06
N TRP A 8 9.27 29.58 -7.92
CA TRP A 8 7.82 29.78 -7.96
C TRP A 8 6.96 28.89 -7.04
N SER A 9 7.53 28.06 -6.15
CA SER A 9 6.73 27.12 -5.35
C SER A 9 6.57 27.48 -3.86
N LEU A 10 7.04 28.64 -3.39
CA LEU A 10 7.01 29.00 -1.96
C LEU A 10 5.96 30.05 -1.56
N LEU A 11 5.04 30.41 -2.45
CA LEU A 11 3.99 31.40 -2.15
C LEU A 11 2.64 31.00 -2.75
N ILE A 12 2.19 29.76 -2.52
CA ILE A 12 0.75 29.52 -2.50
C ILE A 12 0.32 29.92 -1.09
N PRO A 13 -0.46 31.00 -0.91
CA PRO A 13 -1.04 31.30 0.39
C PRO A 13 -1.81 30.05 0.82
N ALA A 14 -1.76 29.70 2.11
CA ALA A 14 -2.74 28.78 2.69
C ALA A 14 -4.12 29.40 2.46
N VAL A 15 -4.71 29.11 1.31
CA VAL A 15 -6.09 29.39 1.02
C VAL A 15 -6.80 28.44 1.96
N PHE A 16 -7.26 28.95 3.09
CA PHE A 16 -8.33 28.31 3.84
C PHE A 16 -9.49 28.15 2.85
N CYS A 17 -9.51 27.02 2.15
CA CYS A 17 -10.51 26.76 1.14
C CYS A 17 -11.79 26.45 1.88
N SER A 18 -12.75 27.38 1.82
CA SER A 18 -14.08 27.24 2.42
C SER A 18 -14.84 25.98 1.98
N HIS A 19 -14.37 25.30 0.93
CA HIS A 19 -14.94 24.05 0.40
C HIS A 19 -14.46 22.79 1.12
N CYS A 20 -13.48 22.90 2.03
CA CYS A 20 -12.96 21.73 2.74
C CYS A 20 -13.99 21.06 3.66
N SER A 21 -14.97 21.84 4.15
CA SER A 21 -16.07 21.33 4.98
C SER A 21 -16.94 20.31 4.26
N ASP A 22 -17.03 20.38 2.94
CA ASP A 22 -17.94 19.54 2.14
C ASP A 22 -17.49 18.07 2.08
N PHE A 23 -16.21 17.83 2.38
CA PHE A 23 -15.61 16.50 2.37
C PHE A 23 -15.52 15.86 3.76
N ASN A 24 -16.05 16.50 4.82
CA ASN A 24 -16.04 15.94 6.18
C ASN A 24 -14.64 15.42 6.60
N ILE A 25 -13.59 16.22 6.42
CA ILE A 25 -12.23 15.82 6.78
C ILE A 25 -12.06 15.83 8.29
N GLN A 26 -11.83 14.65 8.86
CA GLN A 26 -11.69 14.41 10.29
C GLN A 26 -10.29 13.90 10.64
N GLY A 27 -10.01 13.76 11.94
CA GLY A 27 -8.75 13.24 12.46
C GLY A 27 -7.78 14.31 12.95
N ILE A 28 -6.50 13.96 13.09
CA ILE A 28 -5.47 14.78 13.74
C ILE A 28 -4.28 15.12 12.82
N THR A 29 -3.68 16.27 13.09
CA THR A 29 -2.33 16.63 12.63
C THR A 29 -1.58 17.20 13.83
N ALA A 30 -0.40 16.66 14.11
CA ALA A 30 0.50 17.19 15.12
C ALA A 30 1.05 18.57 14.68
N HIS A 31 1.56 19.32 15.65
CA HIS A 31 2.20 20.62 15.39
C HIS A 31 3.31 20.48 14.34
N ARG A 32 3.33 21.38 13.35
CA ARG A 32 4.22 21.42 12.16
C ARG A 32 3.87 20.45 11.03
N TRP A 33 2.77 19.71 11.13
CA TRP A 33 2.28 18.79 10.08
C TRP A 33 0.94 19.24 9.47
N GLU A 34 0.43 20.41 9.86
CA GLU A 34 -0.89 20.92 9.49
C GLU A 34 -1.05 21.09 7.98
N VAL A 35 0.04 21.39 7.27
CA VAL A 35 0.08 21.50 5.80
C VAL A 35 -0.40 20.22 5.10
N ILE A 36 -0.28 19.06 5.73
CA ILE A 36 -0.75 17.79 5.16
C ILE A 36 -2.28 17.76 5.10
N ARG A 37 -2.99 18.38 6.06
CA ARG A 37 -4.45 18.48 6.00
C ARG A 37 -4.89 19.30 4.80
N ASP A 38 -4.20 20.40 4.52
CA ASP A 38 -4.50 21.26 3.37
C ASP A 38 -4.27 20.51 2.05
N ILE A 39 -3.14 19.82 1.90
CA ILE A 39 -2.83 18.99 0.72
C ILE A 39 -3.83 17.84 0.56
N PHE A 40 -4.20 17.19 1.66
CA PHE A 40 -5.20 16.12 1.66
C PHE A 40 -6.57 16.67 1.22
N CYS A 41 -6.94 17.85 1.67
CA CYS A 41 -8.17 18.52 1.24
C CYS A 41 -8.16 18.89 -0.25
N ASP A 42 -7.02 19.39 -0.74
CA ASP A 42 -6.85 19.76 -2.15
C ASP A 42 -7.07 18.58 -3.10
N ASN A 43 -6.78 17.34 -2.69
CA ASN A 43 -7.08 16.17 -3.52
C ASN A 43 -8.58 16.02 -3.80
N PHE A 44 -9.44 16.31 -2.82
CA PHE A 44 -10.88 16.23 -3.00
C PHE A 44 -11.42 17.41 -3.81
N ILE A 45 -10.90 18.62 -3.57
CA ILE A 45 -11.26 19.83 -4.33
C ILE A 45 -10.93 19.64 -5.83
N GLN A 46 -9.83 18.96 -6.12
CA GLN A 46 -9.40 18.64 -7.48
C GLN A 46 -10.02 17.35 -8.03
N GLU A 47 -10.99 16.77 -7.32
CA GLU A 47 -11.69 15.53 -7.69
C GLU A 47 -10.76 14.33 -7.96
N ARG A 48 -9.58 14.32 -7.34
CA ARG A 48 -8.62 13.20 -7.44
C ARG A 48 -9.03 12.04 -6.55
N ASP A 49 -9.62 12.35 -5.40
CA ASP A 49 -10.10 11.38 -4.42
C ASP A 49 -11.62 11.48 -4.26
N VAL A 50 -12.28 10.33 -4.16
CA VAL A 50 -13.70 10.23 -3.76
C VAL A 50 -13.79 10.17 -2.25
N GLY A 51 -13.04 9.24 -1.64
CA GLY A 51 -12.84 9.05 -0.21
C GLY A 51 -11.44 8.50 0.02
N ALA A 52 -10.78 8.95 1.08
CA ALA A 52 -9.41 8.55 1.36
C ALA A 52 -9.11 8.62 2.86
N SER A 53 -8.00 7.99 3.24
CA SER A 53 -7.35 8.15 4.54
C SER A 53 -5.83 8.24 4.38
N VAL A 54 -5.18 8.92 5.31
CA VAL A 54 -3.72 9.02 5.38
C VAL A 54 -3.26 8.97 6.83
N ALA A 55 -2.32 8.07 7.13
CA ALA A 55 -1.64 7.99 8.40
C ALA A 55 -0.13 8.14 8.20
N ILE A 56 0.51 9.00 8.98
CA ILE A 56 1.96 9.24 8.93
C ILE A 56 2.53 9.05 10.33
N TYR A 57 3.51 8.16 10.41
CA TYR A 57 4.34 7.98 11.60
C TYR A 57 5.70 8.63 11.40
N HIS A 58 6.13 9.45 12.35
CA HIS A 58 7.48 10.03 12.39
C HIS A 58 8.14 9.68 13.73
N GLN A 59 9.29 9.01 13.67
CA GLN A 59 10.01 8.53 14.86
C GLN A 59 9.16 7.64 15.77
N GLY A 60 8.27 6.84 15.20
CA GLY A 60 7.38 5.93 15.93
C GLY A 60 6.09 6.57 16.44
N GLU A 61 5.94 7.89 16.34
CA GLU A 61 4.75 8.62 16.78
C GLU A 61 3.80 8.90 15.61
N LEU A 62 2.50 8.71 15.82
CA LEU A 62 1.46 9.08 14.87
C LEU A 62 1.31 10.60 14.83
N VAL A 63 1.79 11.23 13.76
CA VAL A 63 1.81 12.69 13.60
C VAL A 63 0.72 13.20 12.66
N VAL A 64 0.19 12.35 11.79
CA VAL A 64 -0.98 12.64 10.96
C VAL A 64 -1.85 11.39 10.94
N ASP A 65 -3.15 11.58 11.14
CA ASP A 65 -4.18 10.56 10.96
C ASP A 65 -5.44 11.26 10.48
N LEU A 66 -5.70 11.22 9.17
CA LEU A 66 -6.79 11.94 8.54
C LEU A 66 -7.61 11.00 7.68
N TRP A 67 -8.90 11.27 7.61
CA TRP A 67 -9.84 10.61 6.69
C TRP A 67 -10.92 11.59 6.27
N GLY A 68 -11.54 11.33 5.12
CA GLY A 68 -12.62 12.16 4.60
C GLY A 68 -13.04 11.79 3.19
N GLY A 69 -14.01 12.53 2.69
CA GLY A 69 -14.70 12.29 1.44
C GLY A 69 -15.85 11.30 1.62
N TRP A 70 -16.14 10.57 0.55
CA TRP A 70 -17.29 9.70 0.41
C TRP A 70 -16.85 8.25 0.24
N PHE A 71 -17.66 7.32 0.74
CA PHE A 71 -17.39 5.88 0.63
C PHE A 71 -17.30 5.42 -0.84
N ASP A 72 -18.13 5.99 -1.71
CA ASP A 72 -18.15 5.72 -3.14
C ASP A 72 -18.68 6.91 -3.95
N GLN A 73 -18.76 6.74 -5.28
CA GLN A 73 -19.23 7.77 -6.21
C GLN A 73 -20.71 8.15 -6.01
N SER A 74 -21.51 7.33 -5.32
CA SER A 74 -22.90 7.66 -5.04
C SER A 74 -23.04 8.78 -4.00
N ARG A 75 -21.97 9.03 -3.21
CA ARG A 75 -21.90 10.08 -2.19
C ARG A 75 -23.06 10.04 -1.18
N ASN A 76 -23.55 8.84 -0.87
CA ASN A 76 -24.62 8.63 0.10
C ASN A 76 -24.11 8.29 1.51
N LYS A 77 -22.82 7.98 1.65
CA LYS A 77 -22.15 7.65 2.90
C LYS A 77 -20.76 8.27 2.93
N PHE A 78 -20.38 8.87 4.05
CA PHE A 78 -19.02 9.40 4.25
C PHE A 78 -17.99 8.27 4.37
N TYR A 79 -16.77 8.56 3.95
CA TYR A 79 -15.59 7.77 4.29
C TYR A 79 -15.16 8.16 5.71
N ASP A 80 -15.14 7.18 6.62
CA ASP A 80 -14.83 7.36 8.05
C ASP A 80 -13.60 6.54 8.48
N ASN A 81 -13.20 6.65 9.75
CA ASN A 81 -12.04 5.96 10.31
C ASN A 81 -12.20 4.42 10.36
N ASP A 82 -13.43 3.91 10.25
CA ASP A 82 -13.73 2.49 10.25
C ASP A 82 -13.90 1.94 8.82
N THR A 83 -13.76 2.80 7.80
CA THR A 83 -13.90 2.42 6.40
C THR A 83 -12.73 1.55 5.95
N LEU A 84 -13.03 0.30 5.60
CA LEU A 84 -12.05 -0.62 5.01
C LEU A 84 -11.94 -0.42 3.50
N GLN A 85 -10.71 -0.31 3.01
CA GLN A 85 -10.41 -0.15 1.59
C GLN A 85 -9.59 -1.32 1.07
N LEU A 86 -9.90 -1.75 -0.15
CA LEU A 86 -9.07 -2.72 -0.86
C LEU A 86 -7.73 -2.06 -1.26
N VAL A 87 -6.64 -2.50 -0.62
CA VAL A 87 -5.29 -1.92 -0.82
C VAL A 87 -4.43 -2.65 -1.85
N PHE A 88 -5.01 -3.62 -2.56
CA PHE A 88 -4.37 -4.41 -3.62
C PHE A 88 -2.96 -4.92 -3.23
N SER A 89 -1.96 -4.67 -4.08
CA SER A 89 -0.58 -5.15 -3.93
C SER A 89 0.12 -4.62 -2.68
N THR A 90 -0.40 -3.60 -2.01
CA THR A 90 0.11 -3.14 -0.70
C THR A 90 0.17 -4.29 0.31
N THR A 91 -0.75 -5.26 0.20
CA THR A 91 -0.78 -6.49 1.01
C THR A 91 0.53 -7.28 0.96
N LYS A 92 1.31 -7.20 -0.14
CA LYS A 92 2.61 -7.89 -0.27
C LYS A 92 3.63 -7.43 0.78
N GLY A 93 3.58 -6.16 1.19
CA GLY A 93 4.44 -5.63 2.26
C GLY A 93 4.16 -6.30 3.60
N LEU A 94 2.89 -6.48 3.95
CA LEU A 94 2.49 -7.20 5.17
C LEU A 94 2.88 -8.68 5.11
N ALA A 95 2.70 -9.33 3.97
CA ALA A 95 3.14 -10.72 3.77
C ALA A 95 4.65 -10.87 3.93
N ALA A 96 5.44 -9.94 3.36
CA ALA A 96 6.90 -9.93 3.52
C ALA A 96 7.33 -9.70 4.97
N ALA A 97 6.64 -8.84 5.73
CA ALA A 97 6.88 -8.63 7.15
C ALA A 97 6.62 -9.91 7.97
N ALA A 98 5.55 -10.65 7.67
CA ALA A 98 5.28 -11.94 8.31
C ALA A 98 6.40 -12.95 8.04
N VAL A 99 6.91 -13.03 6.81
CA VAL A 99 8.06 -13.87 6.48
C VAL A 99 9.31 -13.44 7.25
N ALA A 100 9.58 -12.14 7.37
CA ALA A 100 10.71 -11.64 8.14
C ALA A 100 10.64 -12.02 9.64
N LEU A 101 9.43 -12.00 10.24
CA LEU A 101 9.23 -12.48 11.61
C LEU A 101 9.56 -13.97 11.76
N TYR A 102 9.17 -14.80 10.79
CA TYR A 102 9.48 -16.24 10.80
C TYR A 102 10.97 -16.50 10.62
N VAL A 103 11.65 -15.71 9.79
CA VAL A 103 13.11 -15.77 9.65
C VAL A 103 13.80 -15.36 10.95
N GLN A 104 13.35 -14.29 11.59
CA GLN A 104 13.88 -13.86 12.89
C GLN A 104 13.75 -14.96 13.96
N GLN A 105 12.67 -15.74 13.91
CA GLN A 105 12.42 -16.85 14.83
C GLN A 105 13.17 -18.15 14.45
N GLY A 106 13.89 -18.16 13.33
CA GLY A 106 14.57 -19.36 12.81
C GLY A 106 13.63 -20.41 12.21
N LEU A 107 12.36 -20.05 11.97
CA LEU A 107 11.35 -20.94 11.36
C LEU A 107 11.42 -20.93 9.83
N LEU A 108 11.93 -19.84 9.24
CA LEU A 108 12.23 -19.72 7.82
C LEU A 108 13.67 -19.27 7.63
N ASP A 109 14.18 -19.45 6.41
CA ASP A 109 15.52 -19.05 6.00
C ASP A 109 15.43 -18.58 4.54
N TYR A 110 15.88 -17.34 4.28
CA TYR A 110 15.85 -16.75 2.95
C TYR A 110 16.69 -17.54 1.93
N SER A 111 17.79 -18.16 2.37
CA SER A 111 18.69 -18.92 1.51
C SER A 111 18.26 -20.39 1.36
N ALA A 112 17.30 -20.86 2.13
CA ALA A 112 16.80 -22.21 1.98
C ALA A 112 15.93 -22.34 0.73
N LEU A 113 15.97 -23.54 0.13
CA LEU A 113 15.07 -23.93 -0.93
C LEU A 113 13.62 -23.93 -0.42
N VAL A 114 12.68 -23.49 -1.25
CA VAL A 114 11.24 -23.55 -0.94
C VAL A 114 10.82 -25.00 -0.64
N THR A 115 11.41 -25.97 -1.33
CA THR A 115 11.17 -27.42 -1.14
C THR A 115 11.51 -27.93 0.25
N LYS A 116 12.29 -27.20 1.04
CA LYS A 116 12.49 -27.50 2.48
C LYS A 116 11.19 -27.36 3.28
N TYR A 117 10.34 -26.40 2.90
CA TYR A 117 9.10 -26.05 3.60
C TYR A 117 7.86 -26.54 2.85
N TRP A 118 7.95 -26.64 1.53
CA TRP A 118 6.90 -27.07 0.62
C TRP A 118 7.48 -28.00 -0.45
N PRO A 119 7.67 -29.29 -0.14
CA PRO A 119 8.34 -30.25 -1.02
C PRO A 119 7.73 -30.33 -2.43
N GLU A 120 6.40 -30.29 -2.54
CA GLU A 120 5.66 -30.40 -3.79
C GLU A 120 5.88 -29.20 -4.72
N PHE A 121 6.36 -28.07 -4.21
CA PHE A 121 6.68 -26.89 -5.01
C PHE A 121 7.79 -27.18 -6.04
N GLY A 122 8.70 -28.11 -5.76
CA GLY A 122 9.88 -28.39 -6.60
C GLY A 122 9.60 -29.02 -7.97
N GLN A 123 8.35 -29.04 -8.42
CA GLN A 123 7.96 -29.58 -9.72
C GLN A 123 8.22 -28.56 -10.85
N ASN A 124 8.32 -29.06 -12.08
CA ASN A 124 8.45 -28.25 -13.30
C ASN A 124 9.61 -27.22 -13.25
N GLY A 125 10.80 -27.64 -12.81
CA GLY A 125 12.01 -26.81 -12.83
C GLY A 125 12.17 -25.85 -11.64
N LYS A 126 11.29 -25.95 -10.62
CA LYS A 126 11.29 -25.08 -9.44
C LYS A 126 12.09 -25.62 -8.25
N GLU A 127 12.79 -26.74 -8.41
CA GLU A 127 13.50 -27.44 -7.32
C GLU A 127 14.60 -26.60 -6.64
N ASN A 128 15.18 -25.64 -7.36
CA ASN A 128 16.27 -24.80 -6.87
C ASN A 128 15.81 -23.39 -6.42
N THR A 129 14.51 -23.13 -6.42
CA THR A 129 13.96 -21.83 -6.00
C THR A 129 14.16 -21.62 -4.51
N THR A 130 14.78 -20.50 -4.12
CA THR A 130 14.93 -20.11 -2.72
C THR A 130 13.75 -19.30 -2.21
N VAL A 131 13.60 -19.19 -0.89
CA VAL A 131 12.62 -18.27 -0.28
C VAL A 131 12.87 -16.82 -0.73
N ALA A 132 14.14 -16.42 -0.86
CA ALA A 132 14.49 -15.10 -1.38
C ALA A 132 14.03 -14.87 -2.83
N ASP A 133 14.09 -15.90 -3.69
CA ASP A 133 13.62 -15.81 -5.07
C ASP A 133 12.11 -15.56 -5.15
N ILE A 134 11.32 -16.15 -4.25
CA ILE A 134 9.87 -15.88 -4.17
C ILE A 134 9.62 -14.42 -3.81
N LEU A 135 10.26 -13.92 -2.75
CA LEU A 135 10.03 -12.56 -2.24
C LEU A 135 10.54 -11.45 -3.17
N SER A 136 11.45 -11.78 -4.07
CA SER A 136 12.06 -10.84 -5.02
C SER A 136 11.58 -11.04 -6.46
N HIS A 137 10.52 -11.84 -6.68
CA HIS A 137 9.94 -12.10 -7.99
C HIS A 137 10.92 -12.73 -9.00
N ARG A 138 11.83 -13.59 -8.51
CA ARG A 138 12.85 -14.29 -9.31
C ARG A 138 12.55 -15.77 -9.53
N ALA A 139 11.48 -16.29 -8.91
CA ALA A 139 11.05 -17.68 -9.04
C ALA A 139 10.47 -18.03 -10.43
N GLY A 140 10.31 -17.05 -11.32
CA GLY A 140 9.79 -17.26 -12.68
C GLY A 140 8.29 -17.56 -12.76
N LEU A 141 7.55 -17.48 -11.64
CA LEU A 141 6.12 -17.75 -11.62
C LEU A 141 5.34 -16.74 -12.49
N PRO A 142 4.37 -17.19 -13.30
CA PRO A 142 3.60 -16.34 -14.20
C PRO A 142 2.67 -15.39 -13.43
N ASP A 143 2.54 -14.18 -13.98
CA ASP A 143 1.70 -13.09 -13.47
C ASP A 143 0.28 -13.09 -14.07
N ASP A 144 -0.05 -14.08 -14.93
CA ASP A 144 -1.36 -14.23 -15.58
C ASP A 144 -1.83 -15.68 -15.55
N VAL A 145 -2.18 -16.16 -14.35
CA VAL A 145 -2.86 -17.44 -14.19
C VAL A 145 -4.37 -17.19 -14.32
N SER A 146 -4.92 -17.64 -15.44
CA SER A 146 -6.35 -17.56 -15.73
C SER A 146 -7.02 -18.93 -15.56
N PRO A 147 -8.17 -19.01 -14.87
CA PRO A 147 -8.88 -17.90 -14.23
C PRO A 147 -8.25 -17.53 -12.87
N MET A 148 -8.54 -16.34 -12.34
CA MET A 148 -7.90 -15.77 -11.14
C MET A 148 -7.97 -16.69 -9.91
N GLU A 149 -8.97 -17.56 -9.81
CA GLU A 149 -9.12 -18.52 -8.72
C GLU A 149 -7.94 -19.50 -8.64
N GLN A 150 -7.20 -19.69 -9.74
CA GLN A 150 -6.02 -20.55 -9.76
C GLN A 150 -4.89 -20.03 -8.88
N TYR A 151 -4.80 -18.72 -8.61
CA TYR A 151 -3.83 -18.18 -7.64
C TYR A 151 -4.02 -18.73 -6.22
N LEU A 152 -5.23 -19.19 -5.90
CA LEU A 152 -5.57 -19.79 -4.61
C LEU A 152 -5.55 -21.33 -4.66
N ASN A 153 -5.32 -21.91 -5.84
CA ASN A 153 -5.34 -23.35 -6.04
C ASN A 153 -3.93 -23.94 -5.82
N TRP A 154 -3.79 -24.65 -4.71
CA TRP A 154 -2.54 -25.31 -4.32
C TRP A 154 -1.98 -26.22 -5.41
N THR A 155 -2.83 -27.03 -6.03
CA THR A 155 -2.45 -27.96 -7.09
C THR A 155 -2.03 -27.20 -8.35
N ALA A 156 -2.69 -26.09 -8.68
CA ALA A 156 -2.27 -25.28 -9.81
C ALA A 156 -0.88 -24.69 -9.57
N MET A 157 -0.61 -24.16 -8.37
CA MET A 157 0.66 -23.50 -8.05
C MET A 157 1.86 -24.45 -8.08
N ILE A 158 1.70 -25.71 -7.66
CA ILE A 158 2.80 -26.69 -7.76
C ILE A 158 3.10 -27.07 -9.22
N HIS A 159 2.09 -27.10 -10.10
CA HIS A 159 2.24 -27.47 -11.51
C HIS A 159 2.38 -26.28 -12.46
N THR A 160 2.43 -25.06 -11.93
CA THR A 160 2.67 -23.86 -12.74
C THR A 160 4.13 -23.82 -13.17
N LEU A 161 4.38 -23.37 -14.41
CA LEU A 161 5.57 -23.65 -15.25
C LEU A 161 5.53 -25.01 -15.94
#